data_AF-A0A812VQ89-F1
#
_entry.id   AF-A0A812VQ89-F1
#
_cell.length_a   1.000
_cell.length_b   1.000
_cell.length_c   1.000
_cell.angle_alpha   90.00
_cell.angle_beta   90.00
_cell.angle_gamma   90.00
#
_symmetry.space_group_name_H-M   'P 1'
#
loop_
_entity.id
_entity.type
_entity.pdbx_description
1 polymer ?
#
loop_
_entity_poly.entity_id
_entity_poly.type
_entity_poly.pdbx_seq_one_letter_code
_entity_poly.pdbx_strand_id
1 'polypeptide(L)' 'MNINGKNGLACLLYIEPSPAAIEIQPLPHTYVVKESERAREYKSIEPWLKRKDTKAKDAKEYFQSREDQL' A
#
# COMPACT_ATOMS: atom_id res chain seq x y z
N MET A 1 6.83 -9.19 -2.75
CA MET A 1 7.79 -10.16 -2.16
C MET A 1 9.04 -10.21 -3.04
N ASN A 2 10.14 -10.75 -2.54
CA ASN A 2 11.32 -11.00 -3.37
C ASN A 2 11.21 -12.41 -3.94
N ILE A 3 11.28 -12.54 -5.27
CA ILE A 3 11.21 -13.81 -6.00
C ILE A 3 12.46 -13.87 -6.88
N ASN A 4 13.32 -14.87 -6.67
CA ASN A 4 14.60 -15.05 -7.38
C ASN A 4 15.47 -13.78 -7.38
N GLY A 5 15.57 -13.11 -6.23
CA GLY A 5 16.38 -11.90 -6.06
C GLY A 5 15.71 -10.61 -6.54
N LYS A 6 14.53 -10.67 -7.18
CA LYS A 6 13.81 -9.49 -7.68
C LYS A 6 12.55 -9.20 -6.87
N ASN A 7 12.32 -7.93 -6.54
CA ASN A 7 11.10 -7.52 -5.84
C ASN A 7 9.92 -7.42 -6.83
N GLY A 8 8.83 -8.12 -6.55
CA GLY A 8 7.64 -8.13 -7.40
C GLY A 8 6.33 -8.48 -6.67
N LEU A 9 5.22 -8.30 -7.38
CA LEU A 9 3.89 -8.75 -6.97
C LEU A 9 3.68 -10.19 -7.43
N ALA A 10 3.55 -11.13 -6.50
CA ALA A 10 3.44 -12.55 -6.83
C ALA A 10 2.23 -12.88 -7.71
N CYS A 11 1.11 -12.16 -7.53
CA CYS A 11 -0.11 -12.36 -8.31
C CYS A 11 0.04 -11.99 -9.80
N LEU A 12 1.07 -11.24 -10.17
CA LEU A 12 1.33 -10.81 -11.55
C LEU A 12 2.58 -11.47 -12.15
N LEU A 13 3.35 -12.18 -11.33
CA LEU A 13 4.58 -12.80 -11.77
C LEU A 13 4.28 -14.20 -12.29
N TYR A 14 4.21 -14.33 -13.62
CA TYR A 14 4.13 -15.64 -14.24
C TYR A 14 5.41 -16.42 -13.94
N ILE A 15 5.24 -17.64 -13.44
CA ILE A 15 6.33 -18.56 -13.16
C ILE A 15 6.39 -19.53 -14.33
N GLU A 16 7.48 -19.46 -15.10
CA GLU A 16 7.74 -20.44 -16.14
C GLU A 16 7.95 -21.83 -15.52
N PRO A 17 7.27 -22.88 -16.01
CA PRO A 17 7.47 -24.25 -15.52
C PRO A 17 8.91 -24.68 -15.77
N SER A 18 9.66 -24.86 -14.68
CA SER A 18 11.06 -25.27 -14.71
C SER A 18 11.33 -26.22 -13.54
N PRO A 19 12.24 -27.21 -13.70
CA PRO A 19 12.70 -28.03 -12.59
C PRO A 19 13.56 -27.25 -11.58
N ALA A 20 13.94 -26.01 -11.90
CA ALA A 20 14.69 -25.15 -11.00
C ALA A 20 13.85 -24.74 -9.78
N ALA A 21 14.47 -24.75 -8.60
CA ALA A 21 13.85 -24.24 -7.40
C ALA A 21 13.62 -22.72 -7.51
N ILE A 22 12.49 -22.26 -6.96
CA ILE A 22 12.15 -20.84 -6.89
C ILE A 22 12.42 -20.37 -5.47
N GLU A 23 13.25 -19.34 -5.35
CA GLU A 23 13.55 -18.74 -4.06
C GLU A 23 12.58 -17.59 -3.79
N ILE A 24 11.83 -17.70 -2.68
CA ILE A 24 10.88 -16.67 -2.24
C ILE A 24 11.34 -16.15 -0.89
N GLN A 25 11.64 -14.85 -0.84
CA GLN A 25 12.06 -14.16 0.37
C GLN A 25 11.10 -12.99 0.66
N PRO A 26 10.98 -12.57 1.93
CA PRO A 26 10.31 -11.31 2.28
C PRO A 26 10.95 -10.12 1.57
N LEU A 27 10.23 -8.99 1.51
CA LEU A 27 10.81 -7.77 0.94
C LEU A 27 11.99 -7.29 1.80
N PRO A 28 13.14 -6.95 1.18
CA PRO A 28 14.29 -6.42 1.91
C PRO A 28 13.92 -5.20 2.75
N HIS A 29 14.63 -5.02 3.88
CA HIS A 29 14.49 -3.86 4.78
C HIS A 29 13.09 -3.63 5.34
N THR A 30 12.21 -4.63 5.30
CA THR A 30 10.92 -4.59 5.98
C THR A 30 10.91 -5.62 7.11
N TYR A 31 10.33 -5.27 8.28
CA TYR A 31 10.07 -6.26 9.32
C TYR A 31 9.15 -7.36 8.77
N VAL A 32 9.51 -8.62 9.02
CA VAL A 32 8.68 -9.77 8.68
C VAL A 32 7.63 -9.91 9.77
N VAL A 33 6.48 -9.28 9.56
CA VAL A 33 5.33 -9.31 10.48
C VAL A 33 4.19 -10.07 9.82
N LYS A 34 3.49 -10.91 10.58
CA LYS A 34 2.34 -11.70 10.08
C LYS A 34 1.17 -10.81 9.64
N GLU A 35 1.09 -9.58 10.15
CA GLU A 35 0.20 -8.50 9.68
C GLU A 35 0.99 -7.19 9.66
N SER A 36 1.01 -6.48 8.53
CA SER A 36 1.96 -5.37 8.33
C SER A 36 1.27 -4.00 8.37
N GLU A 37 1.72 -3.10 9.26
CA GLU A 37 1.39 -1.67 9.24
C GLU A 37 2.27 -0.88 8.24
N ARG A 38 2.35 -1.31 6.98
CA ARG A 38 3.22 -0.68 5.97
C ARG A 38 2.58 0.57 5.37
N ALA A 39 2.52 1.67 6.12
CA ALA A 39 2.21 2.99 5.56
C ALA A 39 2.50 4.20 6.50
N ARG A 40 3.31 4.07 7.56
CA ARG A 40 3.49 5.20 8.52
C ARG A 40 4.09 6.45 7.88
N GLU A 41 5.13 6.29 7.06
CA GLU A 41 5.74 7.42 6.35
C GLU A 41 4.76 8.05 5.36
N TYR A 42 4.02 7.22 4.62
CA TYR A 42 2.99 7.68 3.69
C TYR A 42 1.86 8.46 4.38
N LYS A 43 1.53 8.11 5.63
CA LYS A 43 0.56 8.86 6.43
C LYS A 43 1.09 10.23 6.89
N SER A 44 2.39 10.33 7.19
CA SER A 44 3.01 11.57 7.71
C SER A 44 3.00 12.73 6.72
N ILE A 45 2.97 12.45 5.42
CA ILE A 45 2.90 13.46 4.36
C ILE A 45 1.47 13.98 4.12
N GLU A 46 0.49 13.45 4.86
CA GLU A 46 -0.91 13.85 4.81
C GLU A 46 -1.43 13.91 3.36
N PRO A 47 -1.50 12.76 2.64
CA PRO A 47 -1.73 12.69 1.20
C PRO A 47 -3.20 12.94 0.81
N TRP A 48 -3.83 13.94 1.42
CA TRP A 48 -5.19 14.38 1.16
C TRP A 48 -5.24 15.89 0.88
N LEU A 49 -6.33 16.34 0.27
CA LEU A 49 -6.48 17.72 -0.18
C LEU A 49 -6.79 18.66 1.01
N LYS A 50 -5.89 19.60 1.33
CA LYS A 50 -6.06 20.58 2.43
C LYS A 50 -6.68 21.89 1.93
N ARG A 51 -7.74 22.38 2.58
CA ARG A 51 -8.44 23.64 2.24
C ARG A 51 -8.65 24.53 3.46
N LYS A 52 -8.80 25.85 3.25
CA LYS A 52 -8.95 26.87 4.31
C LYS A 52 -10.40 27.15 4.71
N ASP A 53 -11.36 26.86 3.84
CA ASP A 53 -12.75 27.30 4.00
C ASP A 53 -13.65 26.09 4.32
N THR A 54 -14.54 26.23 5.30
CA THR A 54 -15.52 25.18 5.64
C THR A 54 -16.85 25.46 4.94
N LYS A 55 -17.37 24.44 4.25
CA LYS A 55 -18.51 24.57 3.34
C LYS A 55 -19.84 24.69 4.18
N ALA A 56 -20.94 25.20 3.60
CA ALA A 56 -22.23 25.50 4.24
C ALA A 56 -23.24 24.33 4.49
N LYS A 57 -24.11 24.49 5.50
CA LYS A 57 -24.98 23.46 6.13
C LYS A 57 -26.03 22.75 5.24
N ASP A 58 -26.38 23.28 4.07
CA ASP A 58 -27.45 22.72 3.20
C ASP A 58 -26.92 22.08 1.90
N ALA A 59 -25.60 21.83 1.80
CA ALA A 59 -25.07 20.99 0.75
C ALA A 59 -25.49 19.54 1.02
N LYS A 60 -26.15 18.86 0.06
CA LYS A 60 -26.78 17.56 0.31
C LYS A 60 -25.82 16.54 0.95
N GLU A 61 -24.50 16.61 0.65
CA GLU A 61 -23.43 15.89 1.37
C GLU A 61 -22.04 16.64 1.37
N TYR A 62 -21.19 16.40 2.40
CA TYR A 62 -19.72 16.65 2.43
C TYR A 62 -19.02 15.30 2.40
N PHE A 63 -18.60 14.89 1.22
CA PHE A 63 -17.98 13.59 1.07
C PHE A 63 -16.56 13.61 1.62
N GLN A 64 -16.41 12.96 2.79
CA GLN A 64 -15.16 12.49 3.34
C GLN A 64 -15.16 10.95 3.22
N SER A 65 -14.50 10.50 2.17
CA SER A 65 -14.36 9.11 1.71
C SER A 65 -13.38 8.33 2.60
N ARG A 66 -12.90 7.15 2.19
CA ARG A 66 -11.84 6.38 2.88
C ARG A 66 -10.48 7.14 3.02
N GLU A 67 -10.49 8.43 2.70
CA GLU A 67 -9.38 9.33 2.39
C GLU A 67 -9.19 10.42 3.45
N ASP A 68 -10.12 10.53 4.39
CA ASP A 68 -9.87 11.20 5.67
C ASP A 68 -9.55 10.20 6.78
N GLN A 69 -9.70 8.91 6.46
CA GLN A 69 -9.73 7.78 7.39
C GLN A 69 -8.36 7.10 7.57
N LEU A 70 -7.33 7.52 6.82
CA LEU A 70 -6.00 6.92 6.76
C LEU A 70 -4.92 7.98 6.68
#